data_AF-A0A2A5H5N2-F1
#
_entry.id   AF-A0A2A5H5N2-F1
#
_cell.length_a   1.000
_cell.length_b   1.000
_cell.length_c   1.000
_cell.angle_alpha   90.00
_cell.angle_beta   90.00
_cell.angle_gamma   90.00
#
_symmetry.space_group_name_H-M   'P 1'
#
loop_
_entity.id
_entity.type
_entity.pdbx_description
1 polymer ?
#
loop_
_entity_poly.entity_id
_entity_poly.type
_entity_poly.pdbx_seq_one_letter_code
_entity_poly.pdbx_strand_id
1 'polypeptide(L)' 'MCNPFTDTDVRAHLDATGESARVKDVYAACSGGADINCGTCVGELKTMVDKHNNALTIGQLSDQMQKATHKNKETV' A
#
# COMPACT_ATOMS: atom_id res chain seq x y z
N MET A 1 -3.95 16.83 -18.69
CA MET A 1 -3.98 15.84 -17.58
C MET A 1 -3.06 14.69 -18.00
N CYS A 2 -1.97 14.43 -17.27
CA CYS A 2 -0.92 13.50 -17.72
C CYS A 2 -1.16 12.03 -17.31
N ASN A 3 -1.98 11.80 -16.27
CA ASN A 3 -2.40 10.46 -15.85
C ASN A 3 -3.90 10.29 -16.11
N PRO A 4 -4.35 9.10 -16.54
CA PRO A 4 -5.76 8.80 -16.76
C PRO A 4 -6.50 8.36 -15.48
N PHE A 5 -5.94 8.62 -14.29
CA PHE A 5 -6.47 8.20 -13.01
C PHE A 5 -6.29 9.27 -11.93
N THR A 6 -7.00 9.09 -10.83
CA THR A 6 -7.05 9.97 -9.66
C THR A 6 -6.44 9.29 -8.42
N ASP A 7 -6.16 10.08 -7.38
CA ASP A 7 -5.76 9.55 -6.06
C ASP A 7 -6.80 8.59 -5.48
N THR A 8 -8.08 8.78 -5.80
CA THR A 8 -9.16 7.89 -5.36
C THR A 8 -9.02 6.51 -5.99
N ASP A 9 -8.67 6.44 -7.27
CA ASP A 9 -8.45 5.16 -7.98
C ASP A 9 -7.26 4.41 -7.38
N VAL A 10 -6.19 5.15 -7.03
CA VAL A 10 -5.02 4.59 -6.36
C VAL A 10 -5.38 4.01 -5.00
N ARG A 11 -6.13 4.75 -4.17
CA ARG A 11 -6.57 4.26 -2.84
C ARG A 11 -7.47 3.04 -2.96
N ALA A 12 -8.45 3.10 -3.86
CA ALA A 12 -9.35 1.97 -4.10
C ALA A 12 -8.60 0.71 -4.52
N HIS A 13 -7.57 0.85 -5.38
CA HIS A 13 -6.71 -0.28 -5.76
C HIS A 13 -5.91 -0.83 -4.56
N LEU A 14 -5.24 0.04 -3.80
CA LEU A 14 -4.45 -0.37 -2.63
C LEU A 14 -5.31 -1.09 -1.58
N ASP A 15 -6.47 -0.53 -1.25
CA ASP A 15 -7.41 -1.10 -0.29
C ASP A 15 -7.97 -2.45 -0.76
N ALA A 16 -8.24 -2.60 -2.07
CA ALA A 16 -8.74 -3.84 -2.64
C ALA A 16 -7.70 -4.97 -2.63
N THR A 17 -6.40 -4.65 -2.81
CA THR A 17 -5.35 -5.67 -2.77
C THR A 17 -5.14 -6.23 -1.36
N GLY A 18 -5.23 -5.38 -0.32
CA GLY A 18 -4.95 -5.77 1.06
C GLY A 18 -3.50 -6.22 1.31
N GLU A 19 -2.62 -6.06 0.32
CA GLU A 19 -1.24 -6.53 0.32
C GLU A 19 -0.28 -5.39 0.02
N SER A 20 1.01 -5.60 0.29
CA SER A 20 2.03 -4.61 -0.05
C SER A 20 2.14 -4.44 -1.56
N ALA A 21 2.20 -3.20 -2.04
CA ALA A 21 2.23 -2.89 -3.47
C ALA A 21 3.51 -2.15 -3.88
N ARG A 22 3.87 -2.23 -5.17
CA ARG A 22 4.97 -1.44 -5.76
C ARG A 22 4.38 -0.33 -6.63
N VAL A 23 5.03 0.84 -6.63
CA VAL A 23 4.59 2.03 -7.39
C VAL A 23 4.30 1.72 -8.87
N LYS A 24 5.17 0.96 -9.53
CA LYS A 24 4.99 0.59 -10.95
C LYS A 24 3.71 -0.23 -11.19
N ASP A 25 3.39 -1.13 -10.26
CA ASP A 25 2.27 -2.06 -10.42
C ASP A 25 0.96 -1.30 -10.18
N VAL A 26 0.95 -0.40 -9.20
CA VAL A 26 -0.18 0.50 -8.93
C VAL A 26 -0.40 1.47 -10.09
N TYR A 27 0.68 2.07 -10.63
CA TYR A 27 0.58 2.95 -11.79
C TYR A 27 -0.04 2.20 -12.98
N ALA A 28 0.49 1.04 -13.33
CA ALA A 28 -0.01 0.22 -14.43
C ALA A 28 -1.47 -0.21 -14.20
N ALA A 29 -1.85 -0.58 -12.98
CA ALA A 29 -3.21 -0.98 -12.66
C ALA A 29 -4.21 0.19 -12.84
N CYS A 30 -3.87 1.38 -12.35
CA CYS A 30 -4.74 2.56 -12.47
C CYS A 30 -4.72 3.18 -13.87
N SER A 31 -3.64 2.99 -14.63
CA SER A 31 -3.48 3.58 -15.96
C SER A 31 -4.01 2.71 -17.12
N GLY A 32 -4.48 1.50 -16.83
CA GLY A 32 -4.85 0.52 -17.87
C GLY A 32 -3.64 -0.10 -18.58
N GLY A 33 -2.51 -0.21 -17.88
CA GLY A 33 -1.28 -0.84 -18.36
C GLY A 33 -0.27 0.12 -19.00
N ALA A 34 -0.48 1.43 -18.89
CA ALA A 34 0.45 2.42 -19.41
C ALA A 34 1.68 2.57 -18.49
N ASP A 35 2.83 2.86 -19.11
CA ASP A 35 4.06 3.25 -18.42
C ASP A 35 4.01 4.70 -17.93
N ILE A 36 4.85 5.01 -16.94
CA ILE A 36 5.00 6.35 -16.39
C ILE A 36 5.49 7.32 -17.47
N ASN A 37 4.70 8.36 -17.73
CA ASN A 37 4.98 9.33 -18.80
C ASN A 37 6.01 10.41 -18.39
N CYS A 38 5.68 11.30 -17.45
CA CYS A 38 6.50 12.48 -17.14
C CYS A 38 7.19 12.44 -15.76
N GLY A 39 6.88 11.45 -14.92
CA GLY A 39 7.50 11.28 -13.60
C GLY A 39 7.06 12.26 -12.51
N THR A 40 6.45 13.40 -12.86
CA THR A 40 6.12 14.50 -11.93
C THR A 40 5.25 14.06 -10.76
N CYS A 41 4.27 13.22 -11.02
CA CYS A 41 3.31 12.69 -10.04
C CYS A 41 3.77 11.40 -9.36
N VAL A 42 4.94 10.87 -9.72
CA VAL A 42 5.45 9.60 -9.16
C VAL A 42 5.78 9.73 -7.68
N GLY A 43 6.24 10.92 -7.23
CA GLY A 43 6.52 11.17 -5.82
C GLY A 43 5.27 11.09 -4.94
N GLU A 44 4.16 11.66 -5.41
CA GLU A 44 2.86 11.58 -4.73
C GLU A 44 2.33 10.15 -4.71
N LEU A 45 2.41 9.45 -5.86
CA LEU A 45 2.05 8.03 -5.95
C LEU A 45 2.89 7.17 -4.99
N LYS A 46 4.21 7.41 -4.95
CA LYS A 46 5.11 6.72 -4.02
C LYS A 46 4.72 6.96 -2.57
N THR A 47 4.38 8.20 -2.22
CA THR A 47 3.95 8.55 -0.86
C THR A 47 2.67 7.78 -0.47
N MET A 48 1.72 7.65 -1.39
CA MET A 48 0.50 6.86 -1.15
C MET A 48 0.81 5.37 -0.95
N VAL A 49 1.66 4.80 -1.80
CA VAL A 49 2.07 3.39 -1.71
C VAL A 49 2.85 3.11 -0.43
N ASP A 50 3.81 3.97 -0.07
CA ASP A 50 4.58 3.83 1.16
C ASP A 50 3.66 3.89 2.40
N LYS A 51 2.69 4.82 2.41
CA LYS A 51 1.73 4.95 3.52
C LYS A 51 0.90 3.67 3.70
N HIS A 52 0.42 3.08 2.61
CA HIS A 52 -0.31 1.81 2.62
C HIS A 52 0.54 0.66 3.16
N ASN A 53 1.74 0.48 2.61
CA ASN A 53 2.66 -0.59 3.01
C ASN A 53 3.07 -0.47 4.50
N ASN A 54 3.29 0.76 4.97
CA ASN A 54 3.60 1.03 6.37
C ASN A 54 2.41 0.67 7.28
N ALA A 55 1.18 1.00 6.89
CA ALA A 55 -0.02 0.66 7.66
C ALA A 55 -0.19 -0.87 7.79
N LEU A 56 0.01 -1.62 6.70
CA LEU A 56 0.00 -3.09 6.73
C LEU A 56 1.07 -3.65 7.68
N THR A 57 2.28 -3.12 7.60
CA THR A 57 3.41 -3.55 8.45
C THR A 57 3.10 -3.31 9.93
N ILE A 58 2.57 -2.14 10.28
CA ILE A 58 2.19 -1.79 11.65
C ILE A 58 1.07 -2.71 12.16
N GLY A 59 0.08 -3.03 11.33
CA GLY A 59 -0.97 -3.99 11.65
C GLY A 59 -0.42 -5.38 11.96
N GLN A 60 0.44 -5.90 11.09
CA GLN A 60 1.10 -7.20 11.28
C GLN A 60 1.95 -7.26 12.55
N LEU A 61 2.71 -6.21 12.84
CA LEU A 61 3.50 -6.11 14.08
C LEU A 61 2.59 -6.09 15.32
N SER A 62 1.49 -5.34 15.27
CA SER A 62 0.52 -5.27 16.37
C SER A 62 -0.09 -6.64 16.66
N ASP A 63 -0.48 -7.39 15.64
CA ASP A 63 -1.02 -8.75 15.77
C ASP A 63 0.01 -9.72 16.37
N GLN A 64 1.27 -9.62 15.96
CA GLN A 64 2.35 -10.44 16.50
C GLN A 64 2.61 -10.15 17.98
N MET A 65 2.61 -8.86 18.37
CA MET A 65 2.78 -8.45 19.77
C MET A 65 1.65 -8.95 20.66
N GLN A 66 0.40 -8.90 20.19
CA GLN A 66 -0.74 -9.46 20.92
C GLN A 66 -0.59 -10.97 21.11
N LYS A 67 -0.27 -11.71 20.04
CA LYS A 67 -0.06 -13.17 20.11
C LYS A 67 1.07 -13.54 21.07
N ALA A 68 2.18 -12.80 21.07
CA ALA A 68 3.29 -13.01 22.00
C ALA A 68 2.86 -12.78 23.46
N THR A 69 2.07 -11.72 23.70
CA THR A 69 1.53 -11.42 25.04
C THR A 69 0.60 -12.52 25.54
N HIS A 70 -0.26 -13.06 24.68
CA HIS A 70 -1.17 -14.16 25.03
C HIS A 70 -0.43 -15.45 25.37
N LYS A 71 0.56 -15.85 24.55
CA LYS A 71 1.38 -17.05 24.82
C LYS A 71 2.10 -16.96 26.17
N ASN A 72 2.63 -15.80 26.52
CA ASN A 72 3.33 -15.61 27.80
C ASN A 72 2.38 -15.77 29.00
N LYS A 73 1.07 -15.49 28.86
CA LYS A 73 0.09 -15.70 29.94
C LYS A 73 -0.29 -17.17 30.15
N GLU A 74 -0.18 -18.00 29.12
CA GLU A 74 -0.46 -19.44 29.20
C GLU A 74 0.71 -20.26 29.78
N THR A 75 1.89 -19.63 29.89
CA THR A 75 3.14 -20.30 30.32
C THR A 75 3.55 -19.93 31.75
N VAL A 76 2.76 -19.11 32.46
CA VAL A 76 2.99 -18.67 33.86
C VAL A 76 1.99 -19.31 34.79
#